data_AF-A0AAU6QLV8-F1
#
_entry.id   AF-A0AAU6QLV8-F1
#
_cell.length_a   1.000
_cell.length_b   1.000
_cell.length_c   1.000
_cell.angle_alpha   90.00
_cell.angle_beta   90.00
_cell.angle_gamma   90.00
#
_symmetry.space_group_name_H-M   'P 1'
#
loop_
_entity.id
_entity.type
_entity.pdbx_description
1 polymer ?
#
loop_
_entity_poly.entity_id
_entity_poly.type
_entity_poly.pdbx_seq_one_letter_code
_entity_poly.pdbx_strand_id
1 'polypeptide(L)'
;MNSRQQPGEIRMVPISQIEVINPRERNGRVFNEIVDNIKAIGLKKPIVVTPRATAGGIEKYLLVCGEGRLKAFRTLGEATIPALVVSVSDEDAFVMSLTENIARRQCRPLERLAGIRQLQEQGYAPKVIAEKTGLTPAYVHGILALLRPGEERLVVAVEKGVVPLNAALMIVGAGDDDAEIQAALQEAYESGKLRGKQLMSARRVIERRKALGRSTAHNMTSKSAAVTTSSLVRTYEHEVERQKSMVRKAEFTQQRLLFVVGALRQLFADENFINLLRAEGLASLPKYLAERVWPTGSAT
;
A
#
# COMPACT_ATOMS: atom_id res chain seq x y z
N MET A 1 -11.52 20.44 19.55
CA MET A 1 -12.63 21.11 20.26
C MET A 1 -13.78 20.11 20.32
N ASN A 2 -14.04 19.51 21.48
CA ASN A 2 -15.14 18.55 21.66
C ASN A 2 -16.46 19.32 21.78
N SER A 3 -17.19 19.45 20.68
CA SER A 3 -18.60 19.82 20.70
C SER A 3 -19.37 18.71 21.44
N ARG A 4 -19.80 19.02 22.67
CA ARG A 4 -20.71 18.16 23.43
C ARG A 4 -21.98 17.94 22.59
N GLN A 5 -22.16 16.72 22.09
CA GLN A 5 -23.41 16.29 21.47
C GLN A 5 -24.53 16.49 22.50
N GLN A 6 -25.46 17.40 22.23
CA GLN A 6 -26.71 17.44 23.00
C GLN A 6 -27.45 16.12 22.74
N PRO A 7 -28.01 15.47 23.77
CA PRO A 7 -28.80 14.25 23.56
C PRO A 7 -29.96 14.59 22.62
N GLY A 8 -29.99 13.94 21.46
CA GLY A 8 -31.00 14.22 20.45
C GLY A 8 -32.41 13.89 20.95
N GLU A 9 -33.37 14.72 20.56
CA GLU A 9 -34.78 14.50 20.85
C GLU A 9 -35.42 13.70 19.71
N ILE A 10 -36.27 12.73 20.03
CA ILE A 10 -37.05 12.00 19.02
C ILE A 10 -38.31 12.79 18.73
N ARG A 11 -38.47 13.22 17.47
CA ARG A 11 -39.64 13.96 16.99
C ARG A 11 -40.22 13.32 15.73
N MET A 12 -41.52 13.51 15.50
CA MET A 12 -42.15 13.15 14.23
C MET A 12 -41.85 14.25 13.22
N VAL A 13 -41.09 13.94 12.17
CA VAL A 13 -40.67 14.92 11.17
C VAL A 13 -41.44 14.68 9.86
N PRO A 14 -42.00 15.73 9.23
CA PRO A 14 -42.59 15.65 7.90
C PRO A 14 -41.58 15.16 6.87
N ILE A 15 -41.94 14.11 6.14
CA ILE A 15 -41.03 13.49 5.16
C ILE A 15 -40.68 14.43 3.99
N SER A 16 -41.57 15.38 3.70
CA SER A 16 -41.41 16.45 2.72
C SER A 16 -40.34 17.48 3.10
N GLN A 17 -39.99 17.59 4.38
CA GLN A 17 -39.00 18.54 4.89
C GLN A 17 -37.58 17.92 5.00
N ILE A 18 -37.43 16.63 4.68
CA ILE A 18 -36.17 15.90 4.80
C ILE A 18 -35.42 15.85 3.46
N GLU A 19 -34.26 16.48 3.43
CA GLU A 19 -33.29 16.49 2.32
C GLU A 19 -32.21 15.42 2.51
N VAL A 20 -31.78 14.78 1.43
CA VAL A 20 -30.75 13.72 1.45
C VAL A 20 -29.50 14.24 0.76
N ILE A 21 -28.39 14.42 1.48
CA ILE A 21 -27.14 14.94 0.92
C ILE A 21 -26.42 13.89 0.06
N ASN A 22 -26.37 12.66 0.56
CA ASN A 22 -25.57 11.58 -0.02
C ASN A 22 -26.49 10.40 -0.38
N PRO A 23 -27.28 10.51 -1.47
CA PRO A 23 -28.17 9.45 -1.89
C PRO A 23 -27.35 8.25 -2.37
N ARG A 24 -27.75 7.05 -1.95
CA ARG A 24 -27.14 5.82 -2.45
C ARG A 24 -28.09 5.00 -3.29
N GLU A 25 -27.53 4.37 -4.31
CA GLU A 25 -28.22 3.33 -5.05
C GLU A 25 -28.34 2.06 -4.21
N ARG A 26 -29.50 1.41 -4.27
CA ARG A 26 -29.73 0.11 -3.63
C ARG A 26 -30.35 -0.83 -4.65
N ASN A 27 -30.04 -2.11 -4.51
CA ASN A 27 -30.73 -3.15 -5.23
C ASN A 27 -32.23 -3.15 -4.83
N GLY A 28 -33.13 -3.15 -5.82
CA GLY A 28 -34.57 -3.15 -5.61
C GLY A 28 -35.07 -4.29 -4.73
N ARG A 29 -34.45 -5.48 -4.80
CA ARG A 29 -34.84 -6.62 -3.95
C ARG A 29 -34.61 -6.33 -2.46
N VAL A 30 -33.42 -5.83 -2.11
CA VAL A 30 -33.07 -5.47 -0.72
C VAL A 30 -33.93 -4.31 -0.24
N PHE A 31 -34.30 -3.39 -1.14
CA PHE A 31 -35.22 -2.31 -0.80
C PHE A 31 -36.63 -2.84 -0.49
N ASN A 32 -37.17 -3.74 -1.30
CA ASN A 32 -38.48 -4.34 -1.06
C ASN A 32 -38.54 -5.08 0.28
N GLU A 33 -37.48 -5.84 0.62
CA GLU A 33 -37.37 -6.49 1.94
C GLU A 33 -37.44 -5.49 3.10
N ILE A 34 -36.89 -4.28 2.94
CA ILE A 34 -36.98 -3.21 3.96
C ILE A 34 -38.41 -2.68 4.05
N VAL A 35 -39.08 -2.46 2.91
CA VAL A 35 -40.47 -1.99 2.85
C VAL A 35 -41.40 -2.99 3.54
N ASP A 36 -41.28 -4.27 3.20
CA ASP A 36 -42.10 -5.34 3.78
C ASP A 36 -41.86 -5.49 5.29
N ASN A 37 -40.61 -5.38 5.73
CA ASN A 37 -40.27 -5.43 7.15
C ASN A 37 -40.87 -4.26 7.94
N ILE A 38 -40.78 -3.05 7.38
CA ILE A 38 -41.35 -1.84 7.99
C ILE A 38 -42.88 -1.94 8.01
N LYS A 39 -43.51 -2.48 6.95
CA LYS A 39 -44.95 -2.69 6.90
C LYS A 39 -45.42 -3.70 7.96
N ALA A 40 -44.64 -4.76 8.21
CA ALA A 40 -45.02 -5.82 9.13
C ALA A 40 -44.72 -5.49 10.61
N ILE A 41 -43.59 -4.85 10.89
CA ILE A 41 -43.06 -4.67 12.26
C ILE A 41 -43.01 -3.20 12.69
N GLY A 42 -43.04 -2.27 11.73
CA GLY A 42 -42.84 -0.85 11.99
C GLY A 42 -41.37 -0.45 12.12
N LEU A 43 -41.14 0.82 12.45
CA LEU A 43 -39.80 1.40 12.53
C LEU A 43 -39.14 1.11 13.90
N LYS A 44 -38.22 0.14 13.95
CA LYS A 44 -37.50 -0.19 15.19
C LYS A 44 -36.53 0.89 15.70
N LYS A 45 -35.92 1.66 14.79
CA LYS A 45 -34.95 2.72 15.12
C LYS A 45 -35.29 3.99 14.34
N PRO A 46 -35.38 5.16 14.99
CA PRO A 46 -35.64 6.42 14.32
C PRO A 46 -34.52 6.74 13.32
N ILE A 47 -34.86 7.50 12.27
CA ILE A 47 -33.83 8.08 11.38
C ILE A 47 -33.06 9.17 12.14
N VAL A 48 -31.89 9.58 11.66
CA VAL A 48 -31.13 10.67 12.28
C VAL A 48 -31.10 11.84 11.32
N VAL A 49 -31.46 13.03 11.82
CA VAL A 49 -31.51 14.26 11.04
C VAL A 49 -30.84 15.41 11.79
N THR A 50 -30.29 16.38 11.06
CA THR A 50 -29.88 17.67 11.63
C THR A 50 -30.82 18.78 11.14
N PRO A 51 -31.26 19.72 12.01
CA PRO A 51 -32.11 20.82 11.60
C PRO A 51 -31.30 21.83 10.77
N ARG A 52 -31.93 22.35 9.71
CA ARG A 52 -31.38 23.36 8.81
C ARG A 52 -32.28 24.59 8.84
N ALA A 53 -31.74 25.70 9.33
CA ALA A 53 -32.45 26.97 9.32
C ALA A 53 -32.65 27.44 7.88
N THR A 54 -33.90 27.67 7.48
CA THR A 54 -34.23 28.19 6.15
C THR A 54 -34.84 29.59 6.29
N ALA A 55 -34.52 30.50 5.38
CA ALA A 55 -35.18 31.80 5.28
C ALA A 55 -36.68 31.57 4.97
N GLY A 56 -37.55 31.84 5.93
CA GLY A 56 -39.01 31.62 5.79
C GLY A 56 -39.69 30.87 6.95
N GLY A 57 -38.98 30.52 8.02
CA GLY A 57 -39.57 29.93 9.24
C GLY A 57 -39.99 28.46 9.13
N ILE A 58 -39.82 27.84 7.96
CA ILE A 58 -40.00 26.39 7.77
C ILE A 58 -38.71 25.69 8.16
N GLU A 59 -38.74 24.90 9.24
CA GLU A 59 -37.64 24.02 9.60
C GLU A 59 -37.47 22.95 8.53
N LYS A 60 -36.29 22.90 7.91
CA LYS A 60 -35.89 21.78 7.06
C LYS A 60 -34.96 20.87 7.84
N TYR A 61 -34.87 19.63 7.40
CA TYR A 61 -34.06 18.61 8.04
C TYR A 61 -33.14 17.98 7.01
N LEU A 62 -31.91 17.75 7.42
CA LEU A 62 -30.88 17.12 6.61
C LEU A 62 -30.68 15.70 7.11
N LEU A 63 -30.85 14.72 6.24
CA LEU A 63 -30.72 13.32 6.61
C LEU A 63 -29.25 12.97 6.86
N VAL A 64 -28.95 12.56 8.09
CA VAL A 64 -27.64 12.03 8.48
C VAL A 64 -27.59 10.52 8.27
N CYS A 65 -28.60 9.79 8.75
CA CYS A 65 -28.66 8.33 8.66
C CYS A 65 -30.10 7.82 8.50
N GLY A 66 -30.26 6.73 7.75
CA GLY A 66 -31.54 6.02 7.65
C GLY A 66 -32.28 6.18 6.32
N GLU A 67 -31.59 6.52 5.23
CA GLU A 67 -32.19 6.80 3.91
C GLU A 67 -33.15 5.70 3.42
N GLY A 68 -32.84 4.43 3.67
CA GLY A 68 -33.70 3.32 3.26
C GLY A 68 -35.02 3.28 4.02
N ARG A 69 -35.00 3.67 5.30
CA ARG A 69 -36.20 3.80 6.13
C ARG A 69 -37.03 4.99 5.64
N LEU A 70 -36.38 6.12 5.35
CA LEU A 70 -37.04 7.29 4.74
C LEU A 70 -37.71 6.95 3.41
N LYS A 71 -36.99 6.29 2.49
CA LYS A 71 -37.53 5.85 1.20
C LYS A 71 -38.67 4.85 1.36
N ALA A 72 -38.57 3.90 2.28
CA ALA A 72 -39.64 2.96 2.54
C ALA A 72 -40.92 3.63 3.07
N PHE A 73 -40.80 4.58 4.01
CA PHE A 73 -41.94 5.37 4.48
C PHE A 73 -42.57 6.19 3.34
N ARG A 74 -41.76 6.78 2.45
CA ARG A 74 -42.27 7.43 1.22
C ARG A 74 -43.06 6.46 0.34
N THR A 75 -42.55 5.26 0.12
CA THR A 75 -43.24 4.22 -0.68
C THR A 75 -44.51 3.72 -0.03
N LEU A 76 -44.57 3.68 1.31
CA LEU A 76 -45.76 3.30 2.07
C LEU A 76 -46.82 4.42 2.17
N GLY A 77 -46.52 5.63 1.68
CA GLY A 77 -47.46 6.76 1.69
C GLY A 77 -47.54 7.50 3.03
N GLU A 78 -46.59 7.29 3.93
CA GLU A 78 -46.56 7.96 5.23
C GLU A 78 -46.22 9.45 5.09
N ALA A 79 -46.86 10.30 5.90
CA ALA A 79 -46.61 11.74 5.90
C ALA A 79 -45.44 12.15 6.81
N THR A 80 -45.23 11.41 7.90
CA THR A 80 -44.25 11.71 8.94
C THR A 80 -43.44 10.47 9.31
N ILE A 81 -42.21 10.68 9.79
CA ILE A 81 -41.32 9.59 10.22
C ILE A 81 -40.67 9.95 11.57
N PRO A 82 -40.55 9.00 12.52
CA PRO A 82 -39.80 9.22 13.75
C PRO A 82 -38.32 9.48 13.45
N ALA A 83 -37.82 10.63 13.89
CA ALA A 83 -36.46 11.08 13.68
C ALA A 83 -35.81 11.56 14.98
N LEU A 84 -34.57 11.14 15.21
CA LEU A 84 -33.68 11.69 16.22
C LEU A 84 -33.06 12.96 15.65
N VAL A 85 -33.41 14.11 16.24
CA VAL A 85 -32.91 15.42 15.84
C VAL A 85 -31.62 15.71 16.60
N VAL A 86 -30.51 15.86 15.87
CA VAL A 86 -29.20 16.14 16.44
C VAL A 86 -28.67 17.43 15.83
N SER A 87 -28.31 18.42 16.65
CA SER A 87 -27.76 19.68 16.17
C SER A 87 -26.27 19.53 15.86
N VAL A 88 -25.95 19.40 14.57
CA VAL A 88 -24.59 19.35 14.03
C VAL A 88 -24.50 20.23 12.79
N SER A 89 -23.29 20.72 12.48
CA SER A 89 -23.05 21.49 11.25
C SER A 89 -23.37 20.66 10.00
N ASP A 90 -23.66 21.31 8.87
CA ASP A 90 -23.88 20.62 7.58
C ASP A 90 -22.66 19.77 7.19
N GLU A 91 -21.45 20.25 7.48
CA GLU A 91 -20.19 19.52 7.28
C GLU A 91 -20.08 18.27 8.16
N ASP A 92 -20.36 18.40 9.46
CA ASP A 92 -20.35 17.27 10.39
C ASP A 92 -21.44 16.24 10.03
N ALA A 93 -22.63 16.70 9.64
CA ALA A 93 -23.72 15.85 9.18
C ALA A 93 -23.33 15.04 7.95
N PHE A 94 -22.67 15.68 6.99
CA PHE A 94 -22.15 15.04 5.80
C PHE A 94 -21.09 13.98 6.16
N VAL A 95 -20.14 14.32 7.04
CA VAL A 95 -19.10 13.39 7.50
C VAL A 95 -19.70 12.20 8.24
N MET A 96 -20.69 12.43 9.11
CA MET A 96 -21.43 11.37 9.81
C MET A 96 -22.19 10.46 8.84
N SER A 97 -22.77 11.02 7.77
CA SER A 97 -23.43 10.24 6.73
C SER A 97 -22.43 9.36 5.97
N LEU A 98 -21.26 9.91 5.64
CA LEU A 98 -20.21 9.22 4.91
C LEU A 98 -19.57 8.10 5.75
N THR A 99 -19.33 8.35 7.03
CA THR A 99 -18.75 7.34 7.94
C THR A 99 -19.73 6.21 8.21
N GLU A 100 -21.02 6.49 8.37
CA GLU A 100 -22.04 5.44 8.47
C GLU A 100 -22.13 4.63 7.18
N ASN A 101 -21.96 5.26 6.01
CA ASN A 101 -21.90 4.54 4.74
C ASN A 101 -20.73 3.54 4.69
N ILE A 102 -19.54 3.95 5.12
CA ILE A 102 -18.32 3.14 5.11
C ILE A 102 -18.35 2.02 6.17
N ALA A 103 -18.85 2.32 7.37
CA ALA A 103 -18.82 1.40 8.51
C ALA A 103 -19.77 0.19 8.38
N ARG A 104 -20.56 0.10 7.31
CA ARG A 104 -21.47 -1.03 7.09
C ARG A 104 -20.71 -2.30 6.78
N ARG A 105 -21.20 -3.42 7.32
CA ARG A 105 -20.66 -4.77 7.11
C ARG A 105 -20.54 -5.17 5.62
N GLN A 106 -21.39 -4.62 4.76
CA GLN A 106 -21.41 -4.87 3.30
C GLN A 106 -21.23 -3.58 2.48
N CYS A 107 -20.35 -2.66 2.91
CA CYS A 107 -19.96 -1.55 2.06
C CYS A 107 -19.19 -2.07 0.83
N ARG A 108 -19.62 -1.66 -0.38
CA ARG A 108 -18.93 -2.07 -1.61
C ARG A 108 -17.52 -1.48 -1.61
N PRO A 109 -16.50 -2.21 -2.10
CA PRO A 109 -15.15 -1.70 -2.28
C PRO A 109 -15.04 -0.28 -2.84
N LEU A 110 -15.67 -0.04 -4.00
CA LEU A 110 -15.61 1.26 -4.67
C LEU A 110 -16.25 2.38 -3.85
N GLU A 111 -17.36 2.09 -3.14
CA GLU A 111 -18.01 3.06 -2.25
C GLU A 111 -17.10 3.42 -1.07
N ARG A 112 -16.41 2.42 -0.49
CA ARG A 112 -15.45 2.64 0.60
C ARG A 112 -14.33 3.57 0.16
N LEU A 113 -13.77 3.31 -1.02
CA LEU A 113 -12.68 4.10 -1.59
C LEU A 113 -13.10 5.53 -1.89
N ALA A 114 -14.27 5.70 -2.53
CA ALA A 114 -14.86 7.01 -2.79
C ALA A 114 -15.06 7.80 -1.49
N GLY A 115 -15.55 7.14 -0.43
CA GLY A 115 -15.74 7.78 0.86
C GLY A 115 -14.43 8.13 1.57
N ILE A 116 -13.39 7.29 1.49
CA ILE A 116 -12.06 7.64 2.02
C ILE A 116 -11.48 8.87 1.29
N ARG A 117 -11.60 8.92 -0.04
CA ARG A 117 -11.15 10.05 -0.85
C ARG A 117 -11.91 11.33 -0.49
N GLN A 118 -13.22 11.25 -0.40
CA GLN A 118 -14.07 12.39 -0.07
C GLN A 118 -13.79 12.93 1.34
N LEU A 119 -13.50 12.06 2.33
CA LEU A 119 -13.03 12.50 3.64
C LEU A 119 -11.66 13.20 3.57
N GLN A 120 -10.75 12.75 2.71
CA GLN A 120 -9.47 13.43 2.50
C GLN A 120 -9.67 14.81 1.86
N GLU A 121 -10.54 14.92 0.86
CA GLU A 121 -10.86 16.19 0.18
C GLU A 121 -11.49 17.22 1.12
N GLN A 122 -12.20 16.77 2.16
CA GLN A 122 -12.70 17.60 3.26
C GLN A 122 -11.61 18.02 4.27
N GLY A 123 -10.34 17.69 4.02
CA GLY A 123 -9.20 18.10 4.83
C GLY A 123 -8.90 17.20 6.03
N TYR A 124 -9.56 16.05 6.17
CA TYR A 124 -9.28 15.14 7.27
C TYR A 124 -7.93 14.42 7.10
N ALA A 125 -7.13 14.43 8.17
CA ALA A 125 -5.89 13.66 8.20
C ALA A 125 -6.17 12.14 8.17
N PRO A 126 -5.30 11.31 7.56
CA PRO A 126 -5.52 9.85 7.44
C PRO A 126 -5.81 9.15 8.78
N LYS A 127 -5.19 9.61 9.87
CA LYS A 127 -5.44 9.08 11.22
C LYS A 127 -6.88 9.33 11.68
N VAL A 128 -7.41 10.53 11.44
CA VAL A 128 -8.79 10.90 11.80
C VAL A 128 -9.80 10.15 10.94
N ILE A 129 -9.49 9.96 9.65
CA ILE A 129 -10.31 9.14 8.74
C ILE A 129 -10.39 7.70 9.26
N ALA A 130 -9.27 7.10 9.66
CA ALA A 130 -9.22 5.75 10.22
C ALA A 130 -10.09 5.62 11.48
N GLU A 131 -9.95 6.56 12.42
CA GLU A 131 -10.77 6.60 13.65
C GLU A 131 -12.27 6.71 13.34
N LYS A 132 -12.66 7.60 12.42
CA LYS A 132 -14.06 7.83 12.03
C LYS A 132 -14.69 6.66 11.26
N THR A 133 -13.89 5.92 10.49
CA THR A 133 -14.37 4.83 9.62
C THR A 133 -14.23 3.45 10.26
N GLY A 134 -13.49 3.33 11.38
CA GLY A 134 -13.16 2.04 12.01
C GLY A 134 -12.11 1.23 11.24
N LEU A 135 -11.41 1.86 10.28
CA LEU A 135 -10.34 1.23 9.50
C LEU A 135 -8.99 1.41 10.19
N THR A 136 -7.98 0.64 9.77
CA THR A 136 -6.63 0.83 10.30
C THR A 136 -5.95 2.05 9.65
N PRO A 137 -5.16 2.85 10.41
CA PRO A 137 -4.42 3.98 9.85
C PRO A 137 -3.50 3.60 8.69
N ALA A 138 -2.86 2.42 8.78
CA ALA A 138 -2.01 1.89 7.71
C ALA A 138 -2.80 1.62 6.42
N TYR A 139 -4.02 1.08 6.54
CA TYR A 139 -4.90 0.87 5.40
C TYR A 139 -5.28 2.17 4.72
N VAL A 140 -5.81 3.14 5.50
CA VAL A 140 -6.23 4.44 4.96
C VAL A 140 -5.05 5.15 4.29
N HIS A 141 -3.87 5.16 4.93
CA HIS A 141 -2.69 5.77 4.35
C HIS A 141 -2.29 5.10 3.02
N GLY A 142 -2.28 3.77 2.97
CA GLY A 142 -1.93 3.03 1.77
C GLY A 142 -2.91 3.28 0.62
N ILE A 143 -4.22 3.23 0.90
CA ILE A 143 -5.25 3.51 -0.11
C ILE A 143 -5.12 4.93 -0.65
N LEU A 144 -4.92 5.93 0.21
CA LEU A 144 -4.70 7.32 -0.23
C LEU A 144 -3.39 7.48 -1.02
N ALA A 145 -2.36 6.68 -0.71
CA ALA A 145 -1.12 6.67 -1.49
C ALA A 145 -1.30 6.08 -2.89
N LEU A 146 -2.22 5.12 -3.08
CA LEU A 146 -2.58 4.59 -4.39
C LEU A 146 -3.53 5.53 -5.16
N LEU A 147 -4.49 6.17 -4.48
CA LEU A 147 -5.46 7.05 -5.12
C LEU A 147 -4.85 8.36 -5.66
N ARG A 148 -3.84 8.92 -4.99
CA ARG A 148 -3.16 10.17 -5.40
C ARG A 148 -2.61 10.12 -6.84
N PRO A 149 -1.85 9.08 -7.25
CA PRO A 149 -1.38 8.93 -8.62
C PRO A 149 -2.45 8.42 -9.61
N GLY A 150 -3.69 8.16 -9.18
CA GLY A 150 -4.74 7.64 -10.07
C GLY A 150 -4.63 6.13 -10.33
N GLU A 151 -4.03 5.36 -9.42
CA GLU A 151 -3.79 3.91 -9.57
C GLU A 151 -5.05 3.07 -9.32
N GLU A 152 -6.16 3.41 -9.97
CA GLU A 152 -7.46 2.77 -9.78
C GLU A 152 -7.39 1.25 -10.00
N ARG A 153 -6.58 0.81 -10.96
CA ARG A 153 -6.38 -0.62 -11.26
C ARG A 153 -5.79 -1.38 -10.07
N LEU A 154 -4.75 -0.84 -9.42
CA LEU A 154 -4.13 -1.45 -8.24
C LEU A 154 -5.06 -1.41 -7.04
N VAL A 155 -5.77 -0.30 -6.86
CA VAL A 155 -6.79 -0.15 -5.80
C VAL A 155 -7.87 -1.22 -5.93
N VAL A 156 -8.38 -1.46 -7.13
CA VAL A 156 -9.36 -2.52 -7.40
C VAL A 156 -8.77 -3.92 -7.14
N ALA A 157 -7.51 -4.16 -7.51
CA ALA A 157 -6.83 -5.42 -7.25
C ALA A 157 -6.66 -5.69 -5.75
N VAL A 158 -6.40 -4.64 -4.95
CA VAL A 158 -6.31 -4.71 -3.50
C VAL A 158 -7.65 -5.04 -2.87
N GLU A 159 -8.71 -4.36 -3.28
CA GLU A 159 -10.06 -4.61 -2.76
C GLU A 159 -10.60 -6.00 -3.12
N LYS A 160 -10.23 -6.54 -4.27
CA LYS A 160 -10.56 -7.92 -4.66
C LYS A 160 -9.71 -8.97 -3.91
N GLY A 161 -8.70 -8.54 -3.15
CA GLY A 161 -7.77 -9.43 -2.45
C GLY A 161 -6.76 -10.15 -3.35
N VAL A 162 -6.65 -9.74 -4.62
CA VAL A 162 -5.71 -10.33 -5.60
C VAL A 162 -4.28 -9.89 -5.27
N VAL A 163 -4.12 -8.62 -4.89
CA VAL A 163 -2.83 -8.02 -4.53
C VAL A 163 -2.92 -7.45 -3.12
N PRO A 164 -2.08 -7.86 -2.15
CA PRO A 164 -2.04 -7.21 -0.85
C PRO A 164 -1.65 -5.74 -0.95
N LEU A 165 -2.21 -4.89 -0.08
CA LEU A 165 -1.94 -3.45 -0.06
C LEU A 165 -0.43 -3.11 -0.06
N ASN A 166 0.37 -3.83 0.72
CA ASN A 166 1.82 -3.63 0.76
C ASN A 166 2.50 -3.88 -0.60
N ALA A 167 2.04 -4.90 -1.35
CA ALA A 167 2.58 -5.18 -2.68
C ALA A 167 2.16 -4.09 -3.69
N ALA A 168 0.92 -3.62 -3.62
CA ALA A 168 0.47 -2.49 -4.44
C ALA A 168 1.28 -1.22 -4.16
N LEU A 169 1.54 -0.91 -2.89
CA LEU A 169 2.42 0.21 -2.51
C LEU A 169 3.86 0.04 -3.00
N MET A 170 4.38 -1.19 -3.03
CA MET A 170 5.70 -1.48 -3.60
C MET A 170 5.75 -1.29 -5.12
N ILE A 171 4.64 -1.51 -5.81
CA ILE A 171 4.52 -1.24 -7.25
C ILE A 171 4.55 0.27 -7.51
N VAL A 172 3.90 1.08 -6.66
CA VAL A 172 3.81 2.55 -6.82
C VAL A 172 5.04 3.31 -6.27
N GLY A 173 5.59 2.91 -5.14
CA GLY A 173 6.30 3.77 -4.17
C GLY A 173 7.63 4.46 -4.51
N ALA A 174 8.08 4.62 -5.76
CA ALA A 174 9.33 5.35 -6.04
C ALA A 174 9.39 6.10 -7.39
N GLY A 175 8.30 6.78 -7.77
CA GLY A 175 8.41 8.01 -8.56
C GLY A 175 8.74 7.88 -10.05
N ASP A 176 8.26 6.84 -10.72
CA ASP A 176 8.24 6.82 -12.19
C ASP A 176 6.81 6.45 -12.60
N ASP A 177 6.13 7.36 -13.30
CA ASP A 177 4.80 7.15 -13.92
C ASP A 177 4.91 6.19 -15.13
N ASP A 178 5.76 5.17 -15.01
CA ASP A 178 5.94 4.18 -16.05
C ASP A 178 4.89 3.07 -15.84
N ALA A 179 3.72 3.34 -16.40
CA ALA A 179 2.60 2.43 -16.43
C ALA A 179 2.99 1.04 -16.98
N GLU A 180 3.98 0.94 -17.87
CA GLU A 180 4.46 -0.35 -18.40
C GLU A 180 5.18 -1.16 -17.31
N ILE A 181 6.06 -0.52 -16.53
CA ILE A 181 6.78 -1.17 -15.42
C ILE A 181 5.79 -1.64 -14.36
N GLN A 182 4.84 -0.78 -13.99
CA GLN A 182 3.83 -1.12 -13.00
C GLN A 182 2.94 -2.29 -13.47
N ALA A 183 2.54 -2.29 -14.75
CA ALA A 183 1.82 -3.40 -15.36
C ALA A 183 2.61 -4.71 -15.32
N ALA A 184 3.88 -4.67 -15.72
CA ALA A 184 4.73 -5.85 -15.72
C ALA A 184 5.02 -6.38 -14.30
N LEU A 185 5.16 -5.49 -13.31
CA LEU A 185 5.33 -5.87 -11.90
C LEU A 185 4.05 -6.47 -11.30
N GLN A 186 2.88 -5.89 -11.64
CA GLN A 186 1.59 -6.44 -11.22
C GLN A 186 1.38 -7.85 -11.81
N GLU A 187 1.59 -8.02 -13.11
CA GLU A 187 1.48 -9.33 -13.76
C GLU A 187 2.48 -10.34 -13.19
N ALA A 188 3.72 -9.91 -12.89
CA ALA A 188 4.72 -10.76 -12.24
C ALA A 188 4.27 -11.24 -10.85
N TYR A 189 3.55 -10.40 -10.11
CA TYR A 189 3.00 -10.73 -8.80
C TYR A 189 1.83 -11.71 -8.91
N GLU A 190 0.86 -11.40 -9.79
CA GLU A 190 -0.35 -12.20 -10.02
C GLU A 190 -0.02 -13.59 -10.55
N SER A 191 0.95 -13.69 -11.47
CA SER A 191 1.48 -14.97 -11.98
C SER A 191 2.33 -15.73 -10.97
N GLY A 192 2.65 -15.13 -9.81
CA GLY A 192 3.45 -15.75 -8.76
C GLY A 192 4.95 -15.82 -9.06
N LYS A 193 5.43 -15.25 -10.17
CA LYS A 193 6.84 -15.28 -10.58
C LYS A 193 7.72 -14.43 -9.68
N LEU A 194 7.22 -13.28 -9.18
CA LEU A 194 7.94 -12.38 -8.28
C LEU A 194 7.07 -11.99 -7.09
N ARG A 195 7.52 -12.28 -5.87
CA ARG A 195 6.80 -11.90 -4.64
C ARG A 195 7.72 -11.29 -3.59
N GLY A 196 7.15 -10.42 -2.75
CA GLY A 196 7.83 -9.83 -1.59
C GLY A 196 9.16 -9.17 -1.94
N LYS A 197 10.26 -9.64 -1.32
CA LYS A 197 11.61 -9.09 -1.53
C LYS A 197 12.08 -9.16 -2.99
N GLN A 198 11.69 -10.21 -3.72
CA GLN A 198 12.09 -10.41 -5.11
C GLN A 198 11.50 -9.33 -6.03
N LEU A 199 10.25 -8.91 -5.76
CA LEU A 199 9.59 -7.84 -6.50
C LEU A 199 10.31 -6.50 -6.31
N MET A 200 10.74 -6.20 -5.08
CA MET A 200 11.55 -5.01 -4.77
C MET A 200 12.93 -5.05 -5.43
N SER A 201 13.59 -6.23 -5.42
CA SER A 201 14.88 -6.39 -6.09
C SER A 201 14.76 -6.24 -7.60
N ALA A 202 13.75 -6.84 -8.23
CA ALA A 202 13.49 -6.70 -9.65
C ALA A 202 13.26 -5.23 -10.03
N ARG A 203 12.41 -4.52 -9.27
CA ARG A 203 12.19 -3.08 -9.46
C ARG A 203 13.49 -2.26 -9.38
N ARG A 204 14.28 -2.43 -8.31
CA ARG A 204 15.56 -1.71 -8.13
C ARG A 204 16.53 -1.95 -9.29
N VAL A 205 16.54 -3.17 -9.84
CA VAL A 205 17.38 -3.50 -11.00
C VAL A 205 16.93 -2.72 -12.24
N ILE A 206 15.62 -2.57 -12.47
CA ILE A 206 15.07 -1.79 -13.60
C ILE A 206 15.41 -0.31 -13.46
N GLU A 207 15.11 0.29 -12.29
CA GLU A 207 15.37 1.70 -12.01
C GLU A 207 16.87 2.01 -12.17
N ARG A 208 17.74 1.15 -11.61
CA ARG A 208 19.19 1.29 -11.76
C ARG A 208 19.65 1.20 -13.21
N ARG A 209 19.05 0.33 -14.02
CA ARG A 209 19.37 0.21 -15.46
C ARG A 209 18.86 1.38 -16.29
N LYS A 210 17.71 1.97 -15.93
CA LYS A 210 17.24 3.23 -16.54
C LYS A 210 18.18 4.38 -16.21
N ALA A 211 18.54 4.54 -14.93
CA ALA A 211 19.37 5.66 -14.45
C ALA A 211 20.83 5.60 -14.91
N LEU A 212 21.45 4.41 -14.92
CA LEU A 212 22.87 4.24 -15.29
C LEU A 212 23.09 3.87 -16.76
N GLY A 213 22.01 3.69 -17.53
CA GLY A 213 22.06 3.09 -18.86
C GLY A 213 22.50 1.61 -18.82
N ARG A 214 22.46 0.95 -19.99
CA ARG A 214 22.95 -0.42 -20.19
C ARG A 214 24.50 -0.47 -20.20
N SER A 215 25.16 -0.06 -19.11
CA SER A 215 26.63 -0.13 -18.89
C SER A 215 27.54 0.73 -19.78
N THR A 216 28.78 0.94 -19.29
CA THR A 216 29.85 1.80 -19.83
C THR A 216 30.63 1.22 -21.02
N ALA A 217 30.26 0.05 -21.52
CA ALA A 217 30.86 -0.51 -22.72
C ALA A 217 29.79 -1.25 -23.52
N HIS A 218 29.84 -1.06 -24.83
CA HIS A 218 28.96 -1.62 -25.84
C HIS A 218 27.73 -0.77 -26.21
N ASN A 219 28.00 0.10 -27.18
CA ASN A 219 27.04 0.78 -28.02
C ASN A 219 26.26 -0.27 -28.84
N MET A 220 25.18 -0.80 -28.29
CA MET A 220 24.16 -1.51 -29.06
C MET A 220 22.88 -0.68 -28.99
N THR A 221 22.62 0.01 -30.10
CA THR A 221 21.36 0.67 -30.44
C THR A 221 20.24 -0.37 -30.54
N SER A 222 19.78 -0.88 -29.41
CA SER A 222 18.51 -1.59 -29.34
C SER A 222 17.46 -0.58 -28.90
N LYS A 223 16.50 -0.31 -29.80
CA LYS A 223 15.23 0.36 -29.47
C LYS A 223 14.72 -0.10 -28.11
N SER A 224 14.22 0.86 -27.32
CA SER A 224 13.48 0.62 -26.08
C SER A 224 12.46 -0.50 -26.31
N ALA A 225 12.79 -1.71 -25.89
CA ALA A 225 11.84 -2.82 -25.92
C ALA A 225 10.97 -2.68 -24.68
N ALA A 226 9.65 -2.63 -24.87
CA ALA A 226 8.66 -2.49 -23.82
C ALA A 226 8.97 -3.43 -22.63
N VAL A 227 8.82 -2.93 -21.41
CA VAL A 227 9.15 -3.69 -20.21
C VAL A 227 8.08 -4.77 -20.01
N THR A 228 8.40 -6.02 -20.34
CA THR A 228 7.50 -7.17 -20.17
C THR A 228 7.86 -7.99 -18.92
N THR A 229 6.88 -8.71 -18.36
CA THR A 229 7.09 -9.59 -17.20
C THR A 229 8.17 -10.65 -17.42
N SER A 230 8.27 -11.22 -18.63
CA SER A 230 9.33 -12.18 -18.97
C SER A 230 10.71 -11.52 -18.98
N SER A 231 10.80 -10.29 -19.50
CA SER A 231 12.02 -9.48 -19.42
C SER A 231 12.38 -9.22 -17.96
N LEU A 232 11.41 -8.83 -17.12
CA LEU A 232 11.65 -8.57 -15.69
C LEU A 232 12.25 -9.76 -14.96
N VAL A 233 11.59 -10.92 -15.04
CA VAL A 233 12.05 -12.14 -14.38
C VAL A 233 13.45 -12.51 -14.86
N ARG A 234 13.68 -12.48 -16.18
CA ARG A 234 15.00 -12.74 -16.75
C ARG A 234 16.04 -11.76 -16.21
N THR A 235 15.75 -10.45 -16.17
CA THR A 235 16.72 -9.46 -15.66
C THR A 235 17.09 -9.70 -14.20
N TYR A 236 16.12 -10.09 -13.37
CA TYR A 236 16.35 -10.44 -11.97
C TYR A 236 17.19 -11.71 -11.84
N GLU A 237 16.84 -12.78 -12.57
CA GLU A 237 17.58 -14.06 -12.57
C GLU A 237 19.05 -13.86 -12.97
N HIS A 238 19.30 -13.08 -14.02
CA HIS A 238 20.65 -12.74 -14.47
C HIS A 238 21.46 -12.00 -13.40
N GLU A 239 20.84 -11.07 -12.67
CA GLU A 239 21.53 -10.35 -11.59
C GLU A 239 21.83 -11.27 -10.39
N VAL A 240 20.89 -12.15 -10.04
CA VAL A 240 21.07 -13.15 -8.99
C VAL A 240 22.22 -14.10 -9.35
N GLU A 241 22.27 -14.61 -10.58
CA GLU A 241 23.33 -15.51 -11.02
C GLU A 241 24.70 -14.81 -11.02
N ARG A 242 24.74 -13.55 -11.48
CA ARG A 242 25.94 -12.72 -11.41
C ARG A 242 26.44 -12.58 -9.97
N GLN A 243 25.57 -12.24 -9.01
CA GLN A 243 25.94 -12.14 -7.60
C GLN A 243 26.44 -13.47 -7.04
N LYS A 244 25.74 -14.58 -7.32
CA LYS A 244 26.19 -15.92 -6.92
C LYS A 244 27.56 -16.28 -7.48
N SER A 245 27.85 -15.89 -8.73
CA SER A 245 29.15 -16.14 -9.36
C SER A 245 30.27 -15.33 -8.71
N MET A 246 30.00 -14.08 -8.31
CA MET A 246 30.96 -13.24 -7.61
C MET A 246 31.27 -13.79 -6.22
N VAL A 247 30.25 -14.23 -5.48
CA VAL A 247 30.43 -14.86 -4.16
C VAL A 247 31.27 -16.13 -4.28
N ARG A 248 30.92 -17.03 -5.21
CA ARG A 248 31.70 -18.26 -5.47
C ARG A 248 33.16 -17.97 -5.83
N LYS A 249 33.41 -16.97 -6.68
CA LYS A 249 34.79 -16.56 -7.03
C LYS A 249 35.53 -16.02 -5.81
N ALA A 250 34.89 -15.18 -5.00
CA ALA A 250 35.48 -14.64 -3.78
C ALA A 250 35.85 -15.77 -2.78
N GLU A 251 34.93 -16.70 -2.53
CA GLU A 251 35.16 -17.87 -1.68
C GLU A 251 36.32 -18.72 -2.19
N PHE A 252 36.35 -19.02 -3.49
CA PHE A 252 37.44 -19.78 -4.10
C PHE A 252 38.80 -19.06 -3.97
N THR A 253 38.83 -17.76 -4.20
CA THR A 253 40.06 -16.96 -4.02
C THR A 253 40.51 -16.95 -2.56
N GLN A 254 39.57 -16.88 -1.61
CA GLN A 254 39.87 -16.91 -0.19
C GLN A 254 40.41 -18.28 0.24
N GLN A 255 39.80 -19.38 -0.20
CA GLN A 255 40.29 -20.74 0.07
C GLN A 255 41.71 -20.95 -0.47
N ARG A 256 41.98 -20.54 -1.72
CA ARG A 256 43.33 -20.59 -2.29
C ARG A 256 44.33 -19.77 -1.49
N LEU A 257 43.94 -18.58 -1.07
CA LEU A 257 44.82 -17.70 -0.31
C LEU A 257 45.13 -18.27 1.08
N LEU A 258 44.13 -18.87 1.75
CA LEU A 258 44.34 -19.57 3.02
C LEU A 258 45.27 -20.77 2.86
N PHE A 259 45.10 -21.55 1.79
CA PHE A 259 46.00 -22.65 1.47
C PHE A 259 47.45 -22.17 1.25
N VAL A 260 47.64 -21.13 0.42
CA VAL A 260 48.97 -20.56 0.16
C VAL A 260 49.59 -20.02 1.44
N VAL A 261 48.85 -19.27 2.26
CA VAL A 261 49.36 -18.76 3.54
C VAL A 261 49.73 -19.90 4.49
N GLY A 262 48.92 -20.96 4.57
CA GLY A 262 49.21 -22.13 5.40
C GLY A 262 50.47 -22.88 4.95
N ALA A 263 50.60 -23.13 3.64
CA ALA A 263 51.79 -23.77 3.07
C ALA A 263 53.05 -22.92 3.28
N LEU A 264 52.97 -21.61 3.05
CA LEU A 264 54.09 -20.70 3.32
C LEU A 264 54.46 -20.69 4.80
N ARG A 265 53.49 -20.67 5.73
CA ARG A 265 53.79 -20.76 7.17
C ARG A 265 54.54 -22.04 7.53
N GLN A 266 54.17 -23.17 6.94
CA GLN A 266 54.85 -24.45 7.17
C GLN A 266 56.27 -24.45 6.58
N LEU A 267 56.45 -23.92 5.37
CA LEU A 267 57.77 -23.81 4.74
C LEU A 267 58.70 -22.84 5.49
N PHE A 268 58.17 -21.70 5.94
CA PHE A 268 58.91 -20.73 6.75
C PHE A 268 59.11 -21.15 8.20
N ALA A 269 58.57 -22.29 8.63
CA ALA A 269 58.92 -22.89 9.92
C ALA A 269 60.21 -23.75 9.83
N ASP A 270 60.68 -24.10 8.63
CA ASP A 270 61.89 -24.88 8.42
C ASP A 270 63.12 -23.96 8.25
N GLU A 271 64.05 -24.05 9.20
CA GLU A 271 65.29 -23.25 9.20
C GLU A 271 66.18 -23.54 7.99
N ASN A 272 66.21 -24.78 7.48
CA ASN A 272 67.01 -25.14 6.31
C ASN A 272 66.49 -24.44 5.06
N PHE A 273 65.16 -24.34 4.94
CA PHE A 273 64.50 -23.66 3.83
C PHE A 273 64.75 -22.15 3.85
N ILE A 274 64.69 -21.52 5.03
CA ILE A 274 65.02 -20.09 5.18
C ILE A 274 66.48 -19.81 4.81
N ASN A 275 67.41 -20.65 5.27
CA ASN A 275 68.83 -20.47 4.98
C ASN A 275 69.13 -20.61 3.48
N LEU A 276 68.47 -21.56 2.80
CA LEU A 276 68.55 -21.70 1.34
C LEU A 276 68.00 -20.47 0.61
N LEU A 277 66.84 -19.95 1.02
CA LEU A 277 66.25 -18.74 0.42
C LEU A 277 67.16 -17.50 0.58
N ARG A 278 67.85 -17.37 1.72
CA ARG A 278 68.84 -16.30 1.93
C ARG A 278 70.05 -16.47 1.02
N ALA A 279 70.57 -17.70 0.86
CA ALA A 279 71.70 -17.99 -0.03
C ALA A 279 71.39 -17.68 -1.51
N GLU A 280 70.14 -17.90 -1.94
CA GLU A 280 69.67 -17.63 -3.31
C GLU A 280 69.13 -16.19 -3.51
N GLY A 281 69.19 -15.33 -2.48
CA GLY A 281 68.72 -13.94 -2.57
C GLY A 281 67.19 -13.75 -2.65
N LEU A 282 66.41 -14.76 -2.24
CA LEU A 282 64.94 -14.80 -2.34
C LEU A 282 64.23 -14.67 -0.98
N ALA A 283 64.85 -13.97 -0.02
CA ALA A 283 64.32 -13.88 1.35
C ALA A 283 63.14 -12.90 1.54
N SER A 284 62.73 -12.15 0.50
CA SER A 284 61.68 -11.13 0.63
C SER A 284 60.30 -11.63 0.20
N LEU A 285 59.25 -11.20 0.91
CA LEU A 285 57.85 -11.46 0.52
C LEU A 285 57.04 -10.17 0.29
N PRO A 286 56.03 -10.22 -0.60
CA PRO A 286 55.06 -9.15 -0.74
C PRO A 286 54.36 -8.82 0.57
N LYS A 287 54.21 -7.52 0.87
CA LYS A 287 53.69 -6.99 2.16
C LYS A 287 52.41 -7.69 2.67
N TYR A 288 51.40 -7.84 1.81
CA TYR A 288 50.12 -8.47 2.18
C TYR A 288 50.22 -9.97 2.50
N LEU A 289 51.22 -10.67 1.95
CA LEU A 289 51.50 -12.06 2.29
C LEU A 289 52.35 -12.14 3.55
N ALA A 290 53.36 -11.27 3.69
CA ALA A 290 54.22 -11.19 4.86
C ALA A 290 53.41 -10.96 6.15
N GLU A 291 52.47 -10.01 6.15
CA GLU A 291 51.56 -9.72 7.29
C GLU A 291 50.69 -10.93 7.69
N ARG A 292 50.40 -11.83 6.75
CA ARG A 292 49.57 -13.02 7.00
C ARG A 292 50.38 -14.25 7.38
N VAL A 293 51.60 -14.38 6.87
CA VAL A 293 52.50 -15.50 7.17
C VAL A 293 53.19 -15.28 8.52
N TRP A 294 53.66 -14.05 8.82
CA TRP A 294 54.32 -13.67 10.07
C TRP A 294 53.49 -12.67 10.90
N PRO A 295 52.48 -13.14 11.65
CA PRO A 295 51.56 -12.26 12.39
C PRO A 295 52.21 -11.52 13.57
N THR A 296 53.35 -11.99 14.08
CA THR A 296 54.21 -11.28 15.02
C THR A 296 55.49 -10.95 14.28
N GLY A 297 55.76 -9.65 14.06
CA GLY A 297 56.83 -9.18 13.19
C GLY A 297 58.18 -9.84 13.49
N SER A 298 58.66 -10.63 12.54
CA SER A 298 60.07 -10.98 12.39
C SER A 298 60.33 -11.34 10.93
N ALA A 299 60.54 -10.30 10.12
CA ALA A 299 61.29 -10.41 8.88
C ALA A 299 62.57 -9.58 9.07
N THR A 300 63.59 -10.24 9.63
CA THR A 300 65.01 -9.81 9.56
C THR A 300 65.83 -11.02 9.12
#